data_AF-A0A830C7I7-F1
#
_entry.id   AF-A0A830C7I7-F1
#
_cell.length_a   1.000
_cell.length_b   1.000
_cell.length_c   1.000
_cell.angle_alpha   90.00
_cell.angle_beta   90.00
_cell.angle_gamma   90.00
#
_symmetry.space_group_name_H-M   'P 1'
#
loop_
_entity.id
_entity.type
_entity.pdbx_description
1 polymer ?
#
loop_
_entity_poly.entity_id
_entity_poly.type
_entity_poly.pdbx_seq_one_letter_code
_entity_poly.pdbx_strand_id
1 'polypeptide(L)'
;MFDVTARITYKNVPTWYLDLCRVCDNIPIVLCGNKIDIKNRQMKAKQVTFHRKKNLQYFEISAKSNYNYEKPFLYLARKLVVVADLKLVEQPALAPPEV
;
A
#
# COMPACT_ATOMS: atom_id res chain seq x y z
N MET A 1 -3.55 -3.93 -3.44
CA MET A 1 -3.27 -2.58 -3.97
C MET A 1 -4.48 -2.10 -4.77
N PHE A 2 -4.69 -0.78 -4.89
CA PHE A 2 -5.69 -0.20 -5.79
C PHE A 2 -5.13 1.08 -6.44
N ASP A 3 -5.84 1.61 -7.43
CA ASP A 3 -5.49 2.82 -8.18
C ASP A 3 -6.39 3.99 -7.76
N VAL A 4 -5.80 5.10 -7.29
CA VAL A 4 -6.56 6.27 -6.83
C VAL A 4 -7.31 7.01 -7.95
N THR A 5 -6.97 6.72 -9.21
CA THR A 5 -7.61 7.26 -10.41
C THR A 5 -8.74 6.37 -10.94
N ALA A 6 -8.93 5.18 -10.39
CA ALA A 6 -9.96 4.25 -10.85
C ALA A 6 -10.77 3.69 -9.67
N ARG A 7 -11.92 4.32 -9.37
CA ARG A 7 -12.77 3.98 -8.21
C ARG A 7 -13.17 2.50 -8.14
N ILE A 8 -13.33 1.85 -9.29
CA ILE A 8 -13.67 0.42 -9.36
C ILE A 8 -12.59 -0.46 -8.71
N THR A 9 -11.31 -0.08 -8.81
CA THR A 9 -10.22 -0.86 -8.23
C THR A 9 -10.29 -0.88 -6.70
N TYR A 10 -10.69 0.23 -6.07
CA TYR A 10 -10.93 0.28 -4.63
C TYR A 10 -12.17 -0.52 -4.22
N LYS A 11 -13.24 -0.51 -5.03
CA LYS A 11 -14.44 -1.33 -4.76
C LYS A 11 -14.12 -2.83 -4.70
N ASN A 12 -13.08 -3.28 -5.40
CA ASN A 12 -12.68 -4.69 -5.43
C ASN A 12 -11.74 -5.09 -4.26
N VAL A 13 -11.20 -4.12 -3.49
CA VAL A 13 -10.30 -4.41 -2.35
C VAL A 13 -10.87 -5.40 -1.34
N PRO A 14 -12.16 -5.32 -0.93
CA PRO A 14 -12.74 -6.31 -0.03
C PRO A 14 -12.69 -7.74 -0.57
N THR A 15 -12.94 -7.93 -1.87
CA THR A 15 -12.88 -9.25 -2.51
C THR A 15 -11.47 -9.81 -2.44
N TRP A 16 -10.47 -9.05 -2.88
CA TRP A 16 -9.07 -9.46 -2.81
C TRP A 16 -8.60 -9.80 -1.39
N TYR A 17 -9.05 -9.03 -0.41
CA TYR A 17 -8.76 -9.30 1.00
C TYR A 17 -9.37 -10.61 1.48
N LEU A 18 -10.64 -10.90 1.12
CA LEU A 18 -11.30 -12.15 1.49
C LEU A 18 -10.62 -13.36 0.85
N ASP A 19 -10.27 -13.27 -0.44
CA ASP A 19 -9.58 -14.35 -1.16
C ASP A 19 -8.22 -14.65 -0.53
N LEU A 20 -7.47 -13.61 -0.12
CA LEU A 20 -6.20 -13.76 0.56
C LEU A 20 -6.36 -14.42 1.94
N CYS A 21 -7.27 -13.90 2.78
CA CYS A 21 -7.50 -14.42 4.13
C CYS A 21 -8.10 -15.84 4.14
N ARG A 22 -8.74 -16.27 3.04
CA ARG A 22 -9.24 -17.64 2.90
C ARG A 22 -8.10 -18.66 2.85
N VAL A 23 -6.94 -18.29 2.34
CA VAL A 23 -5.79 -19.19 2.16
C VAL A 23 -4.71 -18.94 3.21
N CYS A 24 -4.43 -17.69 3.51
CA CYS A 24 -3.40 -17.27 4.45
C CYS A 24 -4.04 -16.58 5.65
N ASP A 25 -4.08 -17.25 6.80
CA ASP A 25 -4.59 -16.65 8.03
C ASP A 25 -3.49 -15.87 8.77
N ASN A 26 -3.89 -14.79 9.46
CA ASN A 26 -3.04 -13.99 10.36
C ASN A 26 -1.72 -13.41 9.81
N ILE A 27 -1.61 -13.18 8.49
CA ILE A 27 -0.44 -12.49 7.92
C ILE A 27 -0.56 -10.96 7.99
N PRO A 28 0.56 -10.20 8.15
CA PRO A 28 0.53 -8.75 8.09
C PRO A 28 0.23 -8.28 6.66
N ILE A 29 -0.74 -7.36 6.50
CA ILE A 29 -1.19 -6.86 5.20
C ILE A 29 -1.11 -5.33 5.18
N VAL A 30 -0.65 -4.78 4.05
CA VAL A 30 -0.64 -3.34 3.77
C VAL A 30 -1.56 -3.04 2.59
N LEU A 31 -2.43 -2.05 2.75
CA LEU A 31 -3.21 -1.49 1.66
C LEU A 31 -2.43 -0.34 1.02
N CYS A 32 -2.16 -0.43 -0.27
CA CYS A 32 -1.51 0.65 -1.03
C CYS A 32 -2.49 1.28 -2.03
N GLY A 33 -2.61 2.61 -2.00
CA GLY A 33 -3.26 3.41 -3.03
C GLY A 33 -2.21 3.99 -3.98
N ASN A 34 -2.14 3.48 -5.20
CA ASN A 34 -1.12 3.84 -6.18
C ASN A 34 -1.58 4.97 -7.13
N LYS A 35 -0.63 5.56 -7.86
CA LYS A 35 -0.81 6.64 -8.87
C LYS A 35 -1.19 8.00 -8.29
N ILE A 36 -0.69 8.33 -7.10
CA ILE A 36 -0.99 9.62 -6.48
C ILE A 36 -0.35 10.82 -7.18
N ASP A 37 0.60 10.57 -8.07
CA ASP A 37 1.21 11.56 -8.98
C ASP A 37 0.19 12.14 -9.97
N ILE A 38 -0.91 11.44 -10.25
CA ILE A 38 -1.95 11.91 -11.16
C ILE A 38 -2.90 12.88 -10.44
N LYS A 39 -2.94 14.14 -10.89
CA LYS A 39 -3.78 15.20 -10.30
C LYS A 39 -5.27 14.87 -10.29
N ASN A 40 -5.78 14.26 -11.36
CA ASN A 40 -7.20 13.92 -11.52
C ASN A 40 -7.60 12.63 -10.77
N ARG A 41 -7.29 12.56 -9.48
CA ARG A 41 -7.65 11.41 -8.64
C ARG A 41 -9.16 11.32 -8.45
N GLN A 42 -9.72 10.12 -8.63
CA GLN A 42 -11.17 9.85 -8.51
C GLN A 42 -11.61 9.55 -7.07
N MET A 43 -10.63 9.38 -6.18
CA MET A 43 -10.82 9.04 -4.78
C MET A 43 -9.83 9.79 -3.91
N LYS A 44 -10.31 10.53 -2.89
CA LYS A 44 -9.48 11.22 -1.89
C LYS A 44 -9.05 10.25 -0.79
N ALA A 45 -7.91 10.53 -0.13
CA ALA A 45 -7.40 9.71 0.98
C ALA A 45 -8.45 9.48 2.08
N LYS A 46 -9.24 10.51 2.42
CA LYS A 46 -10.32 10.43 3.42
C LYS A 46 -11.44 9.43 3.07
N GLN A 47 -11.61 9.09 1.80
CA GLN A 47 -12.62 8.11 1.34
C GLN A 47 -12.12 6.66 1.46
N VAL A 48 -10.83 6.46 1.68
CA VAL A 48 -10.22 5.14 1.84
C VAL A 48 -10.33 4.74 3.31
N THR A 49 -11.33 3.91 3.63
CA THR A 49 -11.66 3.53 5.02
C THR A 49 -11.50 2.05 5.31
N PHE A 50 -11.32 1.20 4.29
CA PHE A 50 -11.26 -0.25 4.43
C PHE A 50 -10.13 -0.69 5.38
N HIS A 51 -8.98 -0.02 5.33
CA HIS A 51 -7.85 -0.28 6.20
C HIS A 51 -8.21 -0.16 7.69
N ARG A 52 -9.05 0.82 8.08
CA ARG A 52 -9.49 0.97 9.48
C ARG A 52 -10.40 -0.17 9.91
N LYS A 53 -11.32 -0.59 9.01
CA LYS A 53 -12.26 -1.68 9.29
C LYS A 53 -11.57 -3.03 9.50
N LYS A 54 -10.41 -3.24 8.88
CA LYS A 54 -9.63 -4.48 8.93
C LYS A 54 -8.31 -4.35 9.70
N ASN A 55 -8.10 -3.23 10.39
CA ASN A 55 -6.86 -2.92 11.11
C ASN A 55 -5.57 -3.10 10.25
N LEU A 56 -5.63 -2.66 9.00
CA LEU A 56 -4.52 -2.71 8.07
C LEU A 56 -3.78 -1.36 8.05
N GLN A 57 -2.49 -1.40 7.74
CA GLN A 57 -1.76 -0.19 7.42
C GLN A 57 -2.12 0.30 6.02
N TYR A 58 -2.25 1.62 5.84
CA TYR A 58 -2.49 2.25 4.54
C TYR A 58 -1.37 3.21 4.17
N PHE A 59 -0.88 3.11 2.95
CA PHE A 59 0.05 4.07 2.36
C PHE A 59 -0.42 4.54 0.99
N GLU A 60 -0.27 5.83 0.74
CA GLU A 60 -0.34 6.42 -0.60
C GLU A 60 1.05 6.33 -1.23
N ILE A 61 1.11 5.75 -2.42
CA ILE A 61 2.35 5.50 -3.16
C ILE A 61 2.23 5.99 -4.61
N SER A 62 3.37 6.23 -5.24
CA SER A 62 3.46 6.30 -6.70
C SER A 62 4.63 5.47 -7.16
N ALA A 63 4.33 4.42 -7.94
CA ALA A 63 5.36 3.68 -8.64
C ALA A 63 6.09 4.53 -9.69
N LYS A 64 5.40 5.51 -10.31
CA LYS A 64 5.98 6.39 -11.34
C LYS A 64 7.08 7.28 -10.78
N SER A 65 6.79 7.93 -9.64
CA SER A 65 7.70 8.91 -9.03
C SER A 65 8.56 8.34 -7.89
N ASN A 66 8.50 7.03 -7.64
CA ASN A 66 9.09 6.39 -6.47
C ASN A 66 8.60 7.00 -5.13
N TYR A 67 7.40 7.58 -5.08
CA TYR A 67 6.89 8.17 -3.84
C TYR A 67 6.45 7.09 -2.84
N ASN A 68 6.99 7.13 -1.63
CA ASN A 68 6.71 6.21 -0.50
C ASN A 68 6.87 4.72 -0.85
N TYR A 69 7.64 4.37 -1.88
CA TYR A 69 7.78 2.97 -2.33
C TYR A 69 8.28 2.04 -1.22
N GLU A 70 9.12 2.56 -0.31
CA GLU A 70 9.78 1.83 0.76
C GLU A 70 8.87 1.57 1.97
N LYS A 71 7.85 2.42 2.19
CA LYS A 71 7.02 2.39 3.40
C LYS A 71 6.24 1.08 3.60
N PRO A 72 5.60 0.49 2.57
CA PRO A 72 4.95 -0.81 2.69
C PRO A 72 5.92 -1.91 3.13
N PHE A 73 7.11 -1.96 2.51
CA PHE A 73 8.12 -2.97 2.81
C PHE A 73 8.67 -2.81 4.23
N LEU A 74 9.01 -1.58 4.63
CA LEU A 74 9.50 -1.29 5.97
C LEU A 74 8.48 -1.67 7.05
N TYR A 75 7.19 -1.37 6.83
CA TYR A 75 6.14 -1.78 7.77
C TYR A 75 6.06 -3.31 7.89
N LEU A 76 6.04 -4.02 6.76
CA LEU A 76 5.99 -5.48 6.75
C LEU A 76 7.22 -6.09 7.42
N ALA A 77 8.43 -5.60 7.13
CA ALA A 77 9.67 -6.06 7.77
C ALA A 77 9.61 -5.91 9.30
N ARG A 78 9.16 -4.75 9.81
CA ARG A 78 8.99 -4.52 11.25
C ARG A 78 7.98 -5.47 11.88
N LYS A 79 6.90 -5.81 11.17
CA LYS A 79 5.87 -6.73 11.66
C LYS A 79 6.31 -8.18 11.64
N LEU A 80 7.06 -8.60 10.62
CA LEU A 80 7.52 -9.97 10.46
C LEU A 80 8.69 -10.30 11.40
N VAL A 81 9.64 -9.35 11.57
CA VAL A 81 10.82 -9.55 12.43
C VAL A 81 10.54 -9.13 13.88
N VAL A 82 9.43 -8.45 14.14
CA VAL A 82 9.03 -7.95 15.48
C VAL A 82 10.05 -6.97 16.08
N VAL A 83 10.64 -6.14 15.22
CA VAL A 83 11.63 -5.11 15.58
C VAL A 83 11.10 -3.75 15.14
N ALA A 84 10.68 -2.92 16.08
CA ALA A 84 9.98 -1.66 15.80
C ALA A 84 10.90 -0.58 15.20
N ASP A 85 12.17 -0.60 15.58
CA ASP A 85 13.20 0.35 15.19
C ASP A 85 14.02 -0.11 13.98
N LEU A 86 13.63 -1.21 13.33
CA LEU A 86 14.24 -1.68 12.08
C LEU A 86 14.24 -0.52 11.06
N LYS A 87 15.37 -0.30 10.41
CA LYS A 87 15.59 0.71 9.37
C LYS A 87 16.18 0.05 8.14
N LEU A 88 15.81 0.55 6.98
CA LEU A 88 16.53 0.27 5.74
C LEU A 88 17.78 1.16 5.74
N VAL A 89 18.94 0.54 5.62
CA VAL A 89 20.24 1.25 5.69
C VAL A 89 20.67 1.80 4.34
N GLU A 90 20.16 1.23 3.26
CA GLU A 90 20.48 1.60 1.89
C GLU A 90 19.21 1.62 1.03
N GLN A 91 19.22 2.46 0.00
CA GLN A 91 18.16 2.45 -0.99
C GLN A 91 18.45 1.34 -2.01
N PRO A 92 17.46 0.51 -2.38
CA PRO A 92 17.61 -0.42 -3.48
C PRO A 92 17.89 0.35 -4.79
N ALA A 93 18.55 -0.30 -5.74
CA ALA A 93 18.71 0.23 -7.09
C ALA A 93 17.33 0.31 -7.77
N LEU A 94 16.70 1.48 -7.71
CA LEU A 94 15.42 1.75 -8.37
C LEU A 94 15.64 2.17 -9.81
N ALA A 95 14.66 1.87 -10.66
CA ALA A 95 14.54 2.56 -11.93
C ALA A 95 14.41 4.08 -11.66
N PRO A 96 15.03 4.93 -12.49
CA PRO A 96 14.81 6.36 -12.42
C PRO A 96 13.31 6.69 -12.46
N PRO A 97 12.84 7.72 -11.74
CA PRO A 97 11.45 8.14 -11.84
C PRO A 97 11.11 8.49 -13.29
N GLU A 98 9.97 8.02 -13.78
CA GLU A 98 9.48 8.43 -15.09
C GLU A 98 9.01 9.89 -15.01
N VAL A 99 9.44 10.74 -15.94
CA VAL A 99 9.04 12.16 -16.02
C VAL A 99 7.60 12.29 -16.52
#